data_AF-A0A5N4D0W6-F1
#
_entry.id   AF-A0A5N4D0W6-F1
#
_cell.length_a   1.000
_cell.length_b   1.000
_cell.length_c   1.000
_cell.angle_alpha   90.00
_cell.angle_beta   90.00
_cell.angle_gamma   90.00
#
_symmetry.space_group_name_H-M   'P 1'
#
loop_
_entity.id
_entity.type
_entity.pdbx_description
1 polymer ?
#
loop_
_entity_poly.entity_id
_entity_poly.type
_entity_poly.pdbx_seq_one_letter_code
_entity_poly.pdbx_strand_id
1 'polypeptide(L)'
;MGLLLSYLPPFQAPLRAEQPQSVKALLLLGLNSISASLQDQHCESLSLASNISGLQCNASVDLIGTCWPQSPAGQLVVRPCPAYFYGVRYNTTNNGYRECLANGTWAARVNYSECQEILSEEKKSKIHYHVAVIINYLGHCISLVALLVAFVLFLRLRSIRCLRNIIHWNLISAFILRNATWFVVQLTMSPEVHQSNMGWCRLVTAAYNYFHVTNFFWMFGEGCYLHTAIVLTYSTDRLRKWMFICIGWGVPFPIIVAWAIGKLYYDNEK
;
A
#
# COMPACT_ATOMS: atom_id res chain seq x y z
N MET A 1 -14.38 -6.38 16.31
CA MET A 1 -12.93 -6.17 16.49
C MET A 1 -12.10 -6.49 15.23
N GLY A 2 -12.55 -7.37 14.33
CA GLY A 2 -11.79 -7.77 13.12
C GLY A 2 -12.13 -7.07 11.80
N LEU A 3 -12.90 -5.98 11.80
CA LEU A 3 -13.37 -5.30 10.57
C LEU A 3 -12.74 -3.93 10.29
N LEU A 4 -12.06 -3.32 11.29
CA LEU A 4 -11.34 -2.05 11.12
C LEU A 4 -9.85 -2.24 10.77
N LEU A 5 -9.30 -3.45 11.00
CA LEU A 5 -7.97 -3.84 10.51
C LEU A 5 -7.99 -4.28 9.04
N SER A 6 -9.16 -4.57 8.47
CA SER A 6 -9.34 -4.94 7.06
C SER A 6 -9.43 -3.73 6.11
N TYR A 7 -9.56 -2.51 6.65
CA TYR A 7 -9.58 -1.26 5.88
C TYR A 7 -8.24 -0.53 5.89
N LEU A 8 -7.23 -1.02 6.63
CA LEU A 8 -5.85 -0.64 6.34
C LEU A 8 -5.36 -1.51 5.18
N PRO A 9 -5.11 -0.95 4.00
CA PRO A 9 -4.46 -1.72 2.94
C PRO A 9 -3.07 -2.15 3.40
N PRO A 10 -2.52 -3.23 2.82
CA PRO A 10 -1.13 -3.57 3.02
C PRO A 10 -0.25 -2.37 2.68
N PHE A 11 0.88 -2.32 3.35
CA PHE A 11 2.04 -1.46 3.13
C PHE A 11 2.37 -1.35 1.62
N GLN A 12 1.68 -0.49 0.88
CA GLN A 12 2.02 -0.14 -0.49
C GLN A 12 2.84 1.14 -0.37
N ALA A 13 4.15 0.98 -0.49
CA ALA A 13 5.06 2.10 -0.69
C ALA A 13 4.54 2.99 -1.82
N PRO A 14 4.74 4.31 -1.76
CA PRO A 14 4.47 5.15 -2.91
C PRO A 14 5.38 4.67 -4.05
N LEU A 15 4.78 4.08 -5.09
CA LEU A 15 5.39 3.90 -6.40
C LEU A 15 5.53 5.29 -7.05
N ARG A 16 6.40 6.10 -6.47
CA ARG A 16 7.01 7.27 -7.08
C ARG A 16 8.45 7.35 -6.55
N ALA A 17 9.21 6.29 -6.81
CA ALA A 17 10.65 6.41 -6.91
C ALA A 17 10.94 7.02 -8.28
N GLU A 18 11.17 8.33 -8.29
CA GLU A 18 11.90 8.98 -9.38
C GLU A 18 13.32 8.39 -9.36
N GLN A 19 13.50 7.30 -10.09
CA GLN A 19 14.79 6.61 -10.21
C GLN A 19 15.55 7.23 -11.40
N PRO A 20 16.87 7.51 -11.27
CA PRO A 20 17.61 8.30 -12.24
C PRO A 20 17.50 7.68 -13.64
N GLN A 21 17.14 8.49 -14.64
CA GLN A 21 16.93 8.09 -16.04
C GLN A 21 18.12 7.30 -16.65
N SER A 22 19.33 7.42 -16.09
CA SER A 22 20.54 6.76 -16.59
C SER A 22 20.62 5.26 -16.24
N VAL A 23 20.19 4.83 -15.04
CA VAL A 23 20.32 3.42 -14.61
C VAL A 23 19.24 2.53 -15.23
N LYS A 24 18.04 3.08 -15.46
CA LYS A 24 16.96 2.39 -16.20
C LYS A 24 17.34 2.18 -17.66
N ALA A 25 18.02 3.13 -18.31
CA ALA A 25 18.44 2.96 -19.71
C ALA A 25 19.45 1.82 -19.89
N LEU A 26 20.43 1.68 -18.98
CA LEU A 26 21.43 0.60 -19.04
C LEU A 26 20.86 -0.79 -18.72
N LEU A 27 19.97 -0.89 -17.73
CA LEU A 27 19.27 -2.16 -17.44
C LEU A 27 18.27 -2.53 -18.54
N LEU A 28 17.55 -1.56 -19.11
CA LEU A 28 16.65 -1.81 -20.24
C LEU A 28 17.42 -2.26 -21.49
N LEU A 29 18.60 -1.71 -21.79
CA LEU A 29 19.40 -2.19 -22.93
C LEU A 29 19.91 -3.63 -22.75
N GLY A 30 20.32 -4.00 -21.53
CA GLY A 30 20.80 -5.36 -21.19
C GLY A 30 19.68 -6.40 -21.04
N LEU A 31 18.49 -6.02 -20.57
CA LEU A 31 17.32 -6.90 -20.48
C LEU A 31 16.55 -6.99 -21.79
N ASN A 32 16.46 -5.92 -22.59
CA ASN A 32 15.71 -5.92 -23.85
C ASN A 32 16.30 -6.91 -24.87
N SER A 33 17.62 -7.10 -24.88
CA SER A 33 18.30 -8.01 -25.80
C SER A 33 18.08 -9.48 -25.41
N ILE A 34 18.04 -9.78 -24.11
CA ILE A 34 17.78 -11.14 -23.59
C ILE A 34 16.28 -11.46 -23.60
N SER A 35 15.41 -10.50 -23.26
CA SER A 35 13.95 -10.66 -23.30
C SER A 35 13.41 -10.72 -24.73
N ALA A 36 13.99 -9.97 -25.68
CA ALA A 36 13.65 -10.10 -27.09
C ALA A 36 13.99 -11.51 -27.59
N SER A 37 15.19 -12.03 -27.28
CA SER A 37 15.58 -13.39 -27.70
C SER A 37 14.72 -14.52 -27.12
N LEU A 38 14.27 -14.39 -25.86
CA LEU A 38 13.37 -15.37 -25.22
C LEU A 38 11.93 -15.26 -25.73
N GLN A 39 11.45 -14.05 -25.99
CA GLN A 39 10.12 -13.79 -26.56
C GLN A 39 10.05 -14.27 -28.02
N ASP A 40 11.13 -14.08 -28.79
CA ASP A 40 11.27 -14.57 -30.16
C ASP A 40 11.28 -16.11 -30.21
N GLN A 41 12.02 -16.77 -29.30
CA GLN A 41 12.00 -18.24 -29.17
C GLN A 41 10.61 -18.79 -28.77
N HIS A 42 9.89 -18.08 -27.89
CA HIS A 42 8.54 -18.47 -27.49
C HIS A 42 7.54 -18.30 -28.65
N CYS A 43 7.74 -17.27 -29.48
CA CYS A 43 6.92 -17.00 -30.66
C CYS A 43 7.05 -18.06 -31.75
N GLU A 44 8.26 -18.54 -31.98
CA GLU A 44 8.50 -19.62 -32.93
C GLU A 44 7.86 -20.93 -32.48
N SER A 45 7.82 -21.21 -31.18
CA SER A 45 7.19 -22.44 -30.65
C SER A 45 5.66 -22.53 -30.87
N LEU A 46 5.00 -21.39 -31.11
CA LEU A 46 3.56 -21.31 -31.38
C LEU A 46 3.18 -21.46 -32.86
N SER A 47 4.15 -21.66 -33.76
CA SER A 47 3.86 -21.89 -35.18
C SER A 47 3.10 -23.20 -35.35
N LEU A 48 1.89 -23.14 -35.92
CA LEU A 48 1.24 -24.34 -36.43
C LEU A 48 2.09 -24.87 -37.58
N ALA A 49 2.61 -26.09 -37.43
CA ALA A 49 3.30 -26.81 -38.50
C ALA A 49 2.29 -27.14 -39.62
N SER A 50 2.04 -26.17 -40.50
CA SER A 50 1.25 -26.38 -41.70
C SER A 50 2.19 -26.55 -42.88
N ASN A 51 2.22 -27.77 -43.46
CA ASN A 51 2.86 -28.06 -44.74
C ASN A 51 2.14 -27.28 -45.86
N ILE A 52 2.46 -25.99 -46.01
CA ILE A 52 1.89 -25.13 -47.06
C ILE A 52 3.03 -24.68 -47.97
N SER A 53 3.01 -25.18 -49.20
CA SER A 53 3.90 -24.75 -50.27
C SER A 53 3.43 -23.39 -50.81
N GLY A 54 3.87 -22.29 -50.20
CA GLY A 54 3.49 -20.93 -50.61
C GLY A 54 4.30 -19.83 -49.92
N LEU A 55 4.12 -18.56 -50.35
CA LEU A 55 4.66 -17.40 -49.63
C LEU A 55 4.05 -17.30 -48.23
N GLN A 56 4.89 -17.02 -47.23
CA GLN A 56 4.50 -16.94 -45.81
C GLN A 56 5.17 -15.73 -45.17
N CYS A 57 4.53 -15.17 -44.14
CA CYS A 57 5.13 -14.18 -43.27
C CYS A 57 5.82 -14.89 -42.09
N ASN A 58 7.08 -14.53 -41.81
CA ASN A 58 7.85 -15.08 -40.68
C ASN A 58 7.29 -14.65 -39.33
N ALA A 59 7.57 -15.41 -38.27
CA ALA A 59 7.21 -15.00 -36.92
C ALA A 59 7.89 -13.66 -36.57
N SER A 60 7.14 -12.74 -35.96
CA SER A 60 7.67 -11.44 -35.55
C SER A 60 6.97 -10.91 -34.30
N VAL A 61 7.69 -10.08 -33.55
CA VAL A 61 7.18 -9.40 -32.35
C VAL A 61 6.97 -7.92 -32.64
N ASP A 62 5.85 -7.37 -32.20
CA ASP A 62 5.55 -5.95 -32.33
C ASP A 62 6.22 -5.09 -31.25
N LEU A 63 6.18 -3.76 -31.44
CA LEU A 63 6.60 -2.75 -30.46
C LEU A 63 5.94 -2.90 -29.07
N ILE A 64 4.78 -3.56 -29.01
CA ILE A 64 4.00 -3.81 -27.79
C ILE A 64 4.38 -5.14 -27.12
N GLY A 65 5.26 -5.95 -27.74
CA GLY A 65 5.62 -7.28 -27.27
C GLY A 65 4.59 -8.36 -27.62
N THR A 66 3.60 -8.05 -28.49
CA THR A 66 2.65 -9.04 -28.99
C THR A 66 3.32 -9.92 -30.05
N CYS A 67 3.10 -11.22 -29.90
CA CYS A 67 3.70 -12.26 -30.72
C CYS A 67 2.84 -12.62 -31.94
N TRP A 68 3.39 -12.46 -33.16
CA TRP A 68 2.75 -12.90 -34.40
C TRP A 68 3.43 -14.16 -34.92
N PRO A 69 2.71 -15.31 -34.94
CA PRO A 69 3.28 -16.57 -35.40
C PRO A 69 3.42 -16.57 -36.93
N GLN A 70 4.21 -17.50 -37.46
CA GLN A 70 4.31 -17.72 -38.90
C GLN A 70 2.92 -18.00 -39.49
N SER A 71 2.58 -17.36 -40.62
CA SER A 71 1.26 -17.46 -41.25
C SER A 71 1.36 -17.32 -42.78
N PRO A 72 0.49 -17.99 -43.55
CA PRO A 72 0.48 -17.92 -45.02
C PRO A 72 0.07 -16.54 -45.54
N ALA A 73 0.58 -16.19 -46.72
CA ALA A 73 0.29 -14.94 -47.41
C ALA A 73 -1.21 -14.80 -47.72
N GLY A 74 -1.78 -13.63 -47.43
CA GLY A 74 -3.20 -13.32 -47.59
C GLY A 74 -4.07 -13.67 -46.37
N GLN A 75 -3.50 -14.14 -45.26
CA GLN A 75 -4.26 -14.49 -44.06
C GLN A 75 -4.31 -13.35 -43.03
N LEU A 76 -5.49 -13.15 -42.44
CA LEU A 76 -5.69 -12.32 -41.25
C LEU A 76 -5.45 -13.13 -39.98
N VAL A 77 -4.50 -12.72 -39.16
CA VAL A 77 -4.13 -13.36 -37.90
C VAL A 77 -4.76 -12.59 -36.74
N VAL A 78 -5.28 -13.34 -35.76
CA VAL A 78 -5.98 -12.80 -34.58
C VAL A 78 -5.23 -13.19 -33.32
N ARG A 79 -4.99 -12.21 -32.44
CA ARG A 79 -4.37 -12.42 -31.12
C ARG A 79 -5.15 -11.65 -30.05
N PRO A 80 -5.25 -12.16 -28.81
CA PRO A 80 -5.86 -11.40 -27.72
C PRO A 80 -5.06 -10.13 -27.42
N CYS A 81 -5.75 -9.07 -26.98
CA CYS A 81 -5.11 -7.83 -26.55
C CYS A 81 -4.14 -8.10 -25.37
N PRO A 82 -3.02 -7.37 -25.28
CA PRO A 82 -2.08 -7.50 -24.17
C PRO A 82 -2.74 -7.09 -22.84
N ALA A 83 -2.48 -7.82 -21.76
CA ALA A 83 -3.07 -7.52 -20.45
C ALA A 83 -2.58 -6.18 -19.86
N TYR A 84 -1.34 -5.78 -20.19
CA TYR A 84 -0.70 -4.56 -19.71
C TYR A 84 0.13 -3.91 -20.81
N PHE A 85 0.01 -2.60 -20.96
CA PHE A 85 0.88 -1.80 -21.82
C PHE A 85 1.22 -0.47 -21.13
N TYR A 86 2.52 -0.17 -20.98
CA TYR A 86 3.02 0.97 -20.19
C TYR A 86 2.39 1.12 -18.78
N GLY A 87 2.05 0.01 -18.13
CA GLY A 87 1.43 0.00 -16.80
C GLY A 87 -0.09 0.23 -16.78
N VAL A 88 -0.74 0.40 -17.93
CA VAL A 88 -2.20 0.48 -18.07
C VAL A 88 -2.77 -0.89 -18.40
N ARG A 89 -3.90 -1.25 -17.77
CA ARG A 89 -4.60 -2.52 -18.00
C ARG A 89 -5.58 -2.42 -19.16
N TYR A 90 -5.55 -3.41 -20.05
CA TYR A 90 -6.47 -3.54 -21.17
C TYR A 90 -7.33 -4.79 -21.04
N ASN A 91 -8.49 -4.78 -21.68
CA ASN A 91 -9.38 -5.92 -21.70
C ASN A 91 -8.84 -7.02 -22.64
N THR A 92 -8.50 -8.18 -22.08
CA THR A 92 -7.97 -9.34 -22.81
C THR A 92 -9.03 -10.15 -23.55
N THR A 93 -10.32 -9.85 -23.34
CA THR A 93 -11.43 -10.51 -24.08
C THR A 93 -11.49 -10.07 -25.54
N ASN A 94 -10.99 -8.87 -25.84
CA ASN A 94 -10.94 -8.33 -27.18
C ASN A 94 -9.65 -8.76 -27.88
N ASN A 95 -9.67 -8.70 -29.22
CA ASN A 95 -8.57 -9.18 -30.05
C ASN A 95 -7.97 -8.06 -30.91
N GLY A 96 -6.66 -8.15 -31.15
CA GLY A 96 -5.95 -7.40 -32.18
C GLY A 96 -5.81 -8.23 -33.47
N TYR A 97 -5.74 -7.53 -34.60
CA TYR A 97 -5.71 -8.11 -35.94
C TYR A 97 -4.48 -7.66 -36.71
N ARG A 98 -3.79 -8.61 -37.35
CA ARG A 98 -2.68 -8.31 -38.27
C ARG A 98 -2.78 -9.16 -39.52
N GLU A 99 -2.65 -8.51 -40.66
CA GLU A 99 -2.72 -9.16 -41.97
C GLU A 99 -1.31 -9.50 -42.48
N CYS A 100 -1.15 -10.72 -42.99
CA CYS A 100 -0.01 -11.09 -43.82
C CYS A 100 -0.36 -10.79 -45.27
N LEU A 101 0.35 -9.85 -45.90
CA LEU A 101 0.07 -9.43 -47.28
C LEU A 101 0.36 -10.57 -48.26
N ALA A 102 -0.28 -10.53 -49.44
CA ALA A 102 -0.06 -11.50 -50.52
C ALA A 102 1.43 -11.58 -50.97
N ASN A 103 2.21 -10.52 -50.72
CA ASN A 103 3.65 -10.45 -51.01
C ASN A 103 4.54 -11.16 -49.96
N GLY A 104 3.96 -11.84 -48.96
CA GLY A 104 4.72 -12.52 -47.89
C GLY A 104 5.34 -11.57 -46.86
N THR A 105 4.81 -10.35 -46.74
CA THR A 105 5.25 -9.35 -45.75
C THR A 105 4.11 -8.98 -44.82
N TRP A 106 4.42 -8.70 -43.56
CA TRP A 106 3.41 -8.24 -42.61
C TRP A 106 2.92 -6.84 -42.95
N ALA A 107 1.63 -6.58 -42.72
CA ALA A 107 1.08 -5.23 -42.77
C ALA A 107 1.84 -4.30 -41.80
N ALA A 108 2.11 -3.07 -42.24
CA ALA A 108 2.88 -2.07 -41.49
C ALA A 108 2.16 -1.57 -40.23
N ARG A 109 0.83 -1.72 -40.16
CA ARG A 109 0.02 -1.33 -39.00
C ARG A 109 -0.80 -2.51 -38.53
N VAL A 110 -0.83 -2.70 -37.21
CA VAL A 110 -1.67 -3.68 -36.53
C VAL A 110 -2.92 -2.99 -36.03
N ASN A 111 -4.08 -3.64 -36.23
CA ASN A 111 -5.35 -3.09 -35.81
C ASN A 111 -5.67 -3.53 -34.37
N TYR A 112 -5.52 -2.60 -33.43
CA TYR A 112 -5.85 -2.76 -32.01
C TYR A 112 -7.13 -1.98 -31.63
N SER A 113 -8.02 -1.65 -32.58
CA SER A 113 -9.22 -0.83 -32.33
C SER A 113 -10.15 -1.39 -31.24
N GLU A 114 -10.17 -2.71 -31.09
CA GLU A 114 -10.99 -3.41 -30.10
C GLU A 114 -10.34 -3.43 -28.70
N CYS A 115 -9.05 -3.08 -28.56
CA CYS A 115 -8.37 -3.12 -27.27
C CYS A 115 -8.72 -1.89 -26.42
N GLN A 116 -9.70 -2.05 -25.53
CA GLN A 116 -10.14 -1.00 -24.61
C GLN A 116 -9.42 -1.06 -23.26
N GLU A 117 -9.11 0.11 -22.72
CA GLU A 117 -8.54 0.27 -21.38
C GLU A 117 -9.57 0.00 -20.27
N ILE A 118 -9.14 -0.63 -19.18
CA ILE A 118 -9.98 -0.88 -17.99
C ILE A 118 -9.86 0.32 -17.04
N LEU A 119 -10.17 1.53 -17.52
CA LEU A 119 -10.01 2.77 -16.74
C LEU A 119 -11.11 2.94 -15.66
N SER A 120 -12.29 2.33 -15.86
CA SER A 120 -13.47 2.50 -15.00
C SER A 120 -13.28 1.95 -13.58
N GLU A 121 -12.70 0.75 -13.46
CA GLU A 121 -12.44 0.08 -12.18
C GLU A 121 -11.37 0.82 -11.36
N GLU A 122 -10.30 1.27 -12.01
CA GLU A 122 -9.22 1.99 -11.35
C GLU A 122 -9.67 3.38 -10.87
N LYS A 123 -10.47 4.09 -11.67
CA LYS A 123 -11.00 5.41 -11.30
C LYS A 123 -11.98 5.33 -10.13
N LYS A 124 -12.87 4.33 -10.10
CA LYS A 124 -13.81 4.12 -8.99
C LYS A 124 -13.07 3.83 -7.69
N SER A 125 -12.07 2.94 -7.73
CA SER A 125 -11.22 2.62 -6.57
C SER A 125 -10.46 3.84 -6.04
N LYS A 126 -9.85 4.64 -6.94
CA LYS A 126 -9.15 5.89 -6.56
C LYS A 126 -10.08 6.91 -5.91
N ILE A 127 -11.29 7.11 -6.44
CA ILE A 127 -12.27 8.05 -5.87
C ILE A 127 -12.68 7.60 -4.46
N HIS A 128 -13.02 6.32 -4.28
CA HIS A 128 -13.38 5.79 -2.95
C HIS A 128 -12.24 5.96 -1.94
N TYR A 129 -10.99 5.71 -2.36
CA TYR A 129 -9.82 5.94 -1.52
C TYR A 129 -9.66 7.42 -1.12
N HIS A 130 -9.72 8.34 -2.08
CA HIS A 130 -9.59 9.77 -1.81
C HIS A 130 -10.65 10.28 -0.83
N VAL A 131 -11.91 9.86 -0.99
CA VAL A 131 -13.00 10.22 -0.08
C VAL A 131 -12.74 9.68 1.33
N ALA A 132 -12.31 8.42 1.46
CA ALA A 132 -11.99 7.82 2.75
C ALA A 132 -10.87 8.57 3.48
N VAL A 133 -9.82 8.97 2.77
CA VAL A 133 -8.70 9.74 3.35
C VAL A 133 -9.16 11.10 3.85
N ILE A 134 -10.01 11.81 3.10
CA ILE A 134 -10.55 13.13 3.49
C ILE A 134 -11.40 13.02 4.75
N ILE A 135 -12.32 12.05 4.81
CA ILE A 135 -13.18 11.83 5.98
C ILE A 135 -12.32 11.50 7.20
N ASN A 136 -11.33 10.62 7.04
CA ASN A 136 -10.43 10.25 8.13
C ASN A 136 -9.63 11.46 8.65
N TYR A 137 -9.13 12.31 7.74
CA TYR A 137 -8.42 13.54 8.08
C TYR A 137 -9.30 14.50 8.90
N LEU A 138 -10.52 14.78 8.43
CA LEU A 138 -11.46 15.65 9.15
C LEU A 138 -11.81 15.08 10.53
N GLY A 139 -12.00 13.76 10.63
CA GLY A 139 -12.26 13.07 11.90
C GLY A 139 -11.13 13.27 12.91
N HIS A 140 -9.87 13.10 12.48
CA HIS A 140 -8.70 13.34 13.34
C HIS A 140 -8.56 14.80 13.77
N CYS A 141 -8.84 15.76 12.89
CA CYS A 141 -8.84 17.18 13.23
C CYS A 141 -9.87 17.50 14.33
N ILE A 142 -11.12 17.09 14.13
CA ILE A 142 -12.22 17.35 15.08
C ILE A 142 -11.94 16.65 16.42
N SER A 143 -11.47 15.40 16.38
CA SER A 143 -11.11 14.63 17.57
C SER A 143 -10.01 15.32 18.37
N LEU A 144 -8.96 15.80 17.70
CA LEU A 144 -7.84 16.49 18.36
C LEU A 144 -8.32 17.77 19.06
N VAL A 145 -9.13 18.59 18.40
CA VAL A 145 -9.67 19.83 18.99
C VAL A 145 -10.52 19.51 20.22
N ALA A 146 -11.44 18.54 20.13
CA ALA A 146 -12.28 18.14 21.25
C ALA A 146 -11.45 17.60 22.43
N LEU A 147 -10.42 16.80 22.16
CA LEU A 147 -9.50 16.26 23.17
C LEU A 147 -8.68 17.38 23.84
N LEU A 148 -8.23 18.37 23.09
CA LEU A 148 -7.50 19.52 23.63
C LEU A 148 -8.39 20.35 24.57
N VAL A 149 -9.65 20.60 24.18
CA VAL A 149 -10.62 21.29 25.05
C VAL A 149 -10.84 20.48 26.33
N ALA A 150 -11.07 19.17 26.23
CA ALA A 150 -11.23 18.30 27.40
C ALA A 150 -9.98 18.34 28.30
N PHE A 151 -8.79 18.23 27.72
CA PHE A 151 -7.51 18.29 28.45
C PHE A 151 -7.35 19.60 29.22
N VAL A 152 -7.67 20.74 28.59
CA VAL A 152 -7.63 22.06 29.25
C VAL A 152 -8.66 22.14 30.38
N LEU A 153 -9.89 21.64 30.19
CA LEU A 153 -10.91 21.61 31.24
C LEU A 153 -10.44 20.81 32.46
N PHE A 154 -9.86 19.62 32.26
CA PHE A 154 -9.32 18.79 33.33
C PHE A 154 -8.12 19.44 34.03
N LEU A 155 -7.29 20.20 33.31
CA LEU A 155 -6.18 20.98 33.88
C LEU A 155 -6.65 22.14 34.76
N ARG A 156 -7.69 22.87 34.33
CA ARG A 156 -8.25 24.02 35.06
C ARG A 156 -8.96 23.56 36.33
N LEU A 157 -9.60 22.40 36.31
CA LEU A 157 -10.23 21.75 37.48
C LEU A 157 -9.20 21.02 38.36
N ARG A 158 -8.10 21.71 38.69
CA ARG A 158 -6.95 21.21 39.49
C ARG A 158 -7.34 20.62 40.86
N SER A 159 -8.55 20.92 41.33
CA SER A 159 -9.07 20.53 42.64
C SER A 159 -9.47 19.05 42.79
N ILE A 160 -9.54 18.25 41.71
CA ILE A 160 -10.10 16.88 41.75
C ILE A 160 -9.06 15.79 41.39
N ARG A 161 -7.82 15.87 41.89
CA ARG A 161 -6.73 14.89 41.60
C ARG A 161 -6.91 13.53 42.30
N CYS A 162 -8.02 12.84 42.03
CA CYS A 162 -8.29 11.46 42.46
C CYS A 162 -7.69 10.43 41.49
N LEU A 163 -7.63 9.14 41.89
CA LEU A 163 -7.18 8.01 41.07
C LEU A 163 -7.85 7.98 39.68
N ARG A 164 -9.17 8.13 39.65
CA ARG A 164 -9.98 8.21 38.43
C ARG A 164 -9.50 9.32 37.49
N ASN A 165 -9.22 10.51 38.03
CA ASN A 165 -8.77 11.65 37.25
C ASN A 165 -7.36 11.42 36.66
N ILE A 166 -6.48 10.71 37.37
CA ILE A 166 -5.16 10.32 36.83
C ILE A 166 -5.31 9.37 35.63
N ILE A 167 -6.20 8.38 35.71
CA ILE A 167 -6.43 7.42 34.62
C ILE A 167 -7.00 8.14 33.39
N HIS A 168 -8.03 8.98 33.57
CA HIS A 168 -8.57 9.77 32.47
C HIS A 168 -7.53 10.73 31.86
N TRP A 169 -6.67 11.35 32.68
CA TRP A 169 -5.63 12.26 32.17
C TRP A 169 -4.59 11.54 31.31
N ASN A 170 -4.19 10.32 31.71
CA ASN A 170 -3.30 9.47 30.90
C ASN A 170 -3.99 8.97 29.62
N LEU A 171 -5.28 8.59 29.70
CA LEU A 171 -6.05 8.17 28.54
C LEU A 171 -6.21 9.30 27.50
N ILE A 172 -6.58 10.49 27.94
CA ILE A 172 -6.70 11.68 27.08
C ILE A 172 -5.34 12.01 26.46
N SER A 173 -4.26 11.95 27.24
CA SER A 173 -2.90 12.14 26.73
C SER A 173 -2.53 11.10 25.68
N ALA A 174 -2.88 9.82 25.89
CA ALA A 174 -2.66 8.75 24.91
C ALA A 174 -3.45 8.99 23.61
N PHE A 175 -4.69 9.47 23.71
CA PHE A 175 -5.47 9.87 22.52
C PHE A 175 -4.85 11.06 21.79
N ILE A 176 -4.37 12.08 22.50
CA ILE A 176 -3.68 13.23 21.89
C ILE A 176 -2.41 12.75 21.18
N LEU A 177 -1.59 11.92 21.81
CA LEU A 177 -0.36 11.38 21.21
C LEU A 177 -0.63 10.51 19.98
N ARG A 178 -1.68 9.70 20.01
CA ARG A 178 -2.14 8.92 18.84
C ARG A 178 -2.56 9.83 17.68
N ASN A 179 -3.34 10.88 17.94
CA ASN A 179 -3.75 11.82 16.90
C ASN A 179 -2.55 12.63 16.38
N ALA A 180 -1.67 13.10 17.26
CA ALA A 180 -0.46 13.85 16.89
C ALA A 180 0.48 13.00 16.01
N THR A 181 0.74 11.75 16.39
CA THR A 181 1.58 10.86 15.57
C THR A 181 0.95 10.49 14.24
N TRP A 182 -0.38 10.39 14.16
CA TRP A 182 -1.06 10.25 12.88
C TRP A 182 -0.75 11.42 11.94
N PHE A 183 -0.82 12.67 12.42
CA PHE A 183 -0.42 13.85 11.63
C PHE A 183 1.05 13.81 11.22
N VAL A 184 1.95 13.44 12.13
CA VAL A 184 3.39 13.31 11.82
C VAL A 184 3.61 12.28 10.71
N VAL A 185 2.94 11.12 10.77
CA VAL A 185 2.99 10.11 9.70
C VAL A 185 2.54 10.69 8.36
N GLN A 186 1.42 11.40 8.32
CA GLN A 186 0.93 12.03 7.08
C GLN A 186 1.92 13.04 6.50
N LEU A 187 2.58 13.83 7.35
CA LEU A 187 3.62 14.77 6.92
C LEU A 187 4.86 14.04 6.37
N THR A 188 5.29 12.95 7.02
CA THR A 188 6.45 12.17 6.58
C THR A 188 6.20 11.31 5.34
N MET A 189 4.93 11.06 4.98
CA MET A 189 4.56 10.35 3.76
C MET A 189 4.68 11.25 2.51
N SER A 190 4.97 12.54 2.68
CA SER A 190 5.27 13.43 1.56
C SER A 190 6.56 12.99 0.85
N PRO A 191 6.56 12.96 -0.50
CA PRO A 191 7.66 12.40 -1.29
C PRO A 191 9.01 13.09 -1.03
N GLU A 192 8.99 14.36 -0.61
CA GLU A 192 10.17 15.18 -0.34
C GLU A 192 10.93 14.73 0.92
N VAL A 193 10.21 14.24 1.95
CA VAL A 193 10.81 13.87 3.24
C VAL A 193 11.30 12.42 3.26
N HIS A 194 10.68 11.54 2.46
CA HIS A 194 11.04 10.13 2.41
C HIS A 194 12.48 9.89 1.94
N GLN A 195 12.96 10.72 1.01
CA GLN A 195 14.25 10.53 0.34
C GLN A 195 15.44 11.00 1.18
N SER A 196 15.23 11.96 2.08
CA SER A 196 16.33 12.55 2.86
C SER A 196 16.68 11.73 4.11
N ASN A 197 15.74 10.93 4.65
CA ASN A 197 15.82 10.43 6.03
C ASN A 197 15.03 9.13 6.28
N MET A 198 15.45 8.02 5.65
CA MET A 198 14.83 6.70 5.82
C MET A 198 14.71 6.26 7.30
N GLY A 199 15.72 6.56 8.13
CA GLY A 199 15.70 6.26 9.56
C GLY A 199 14.59 6.98 10.32
N TRP A 200 14.31 8.24 9.98
CA TRP A 200 13.23 9.01 10.59
C TRP A 200 11.85 8.48 10.22
N CYS A 201 11.64 8.06 8.96
CA CYS A 201 10.40 7.42 8.53
C CYS A 201 10.13 6.13 9.32
N ARG A 202 11.16 5.29 9.49
CA ARG A 202 11.08 4.05 10.29
C ARG A 202 10.74 4.35 11.75
N LEU A 203 11.41 5.34 12.35
CA LEU A 203 11.17 5.75 13.74
C LEU A 203 9.75 6.29 13.94
N VAL A 204 9.28 7.17 13.05
CA VAL A 204 7.92 7.75 13.09
C VAL A 204 6.86 6.66 12.94
N THR A 205 7.08 5.70 12.03
CA THR A 205 6.17 4.56 11.85
C THR A 205 6.12 3.68 13.10
N ALA A 206 7.28 3.38 13.70
CA ALA A 206 7.34 2.62 14.95
C ALA A 206 6.64 3.36 16.10
N ALA A 207 6.85 4.67 16.21
CA ALA A 207 6.21 5.52 17.21
C ALA A 207 4.68 5.53 17.04
N TYR A 208 4.18 5.67 15.81
CA TYR A 208 2.73 5.61 15.53
C TYR A 208 2.12 4.29 16.00
N ASN A 209 2.75 3.15 15.68
CA ASN A 209 2.29 1.83 16.13
C ASN A 209 2.31 1.72 17.67
N TYR A 210 3.34 2.28 18.32
CA TYR A 210 3.41 2.31 19.78
C TYR A 210 2.27 3.10 20.41
N PHE A 211 1.99 4.31 19.96
CA PHE A 211 0.89 5.10 20.53
C PHE A 211 -0.48 4.51 20.19
N HIS A 212 -0.62 3.82 19.06
CA HIS A 212 -1.83 3.10 18.70
C HIS A 212 -2.12 1.96 19.70
N VAL A 213 -1.14 1.10 19.95
CA VAL A 213 -1.26 -0.02 20.91
C VAL A 213 -1.45 0.52 22.33
N THR A 214 -0.66 1.50 22.73
CA THR A 214 -0.76 2.15 24.04
C THR A 214 -2.16 2.73 24.28
N ASN A 215 -2.79 3.34 23.27
CA ASN A 215 -4.16 3.84 23.38
C ASN A 215 -5.17 2.71 23.68
N PHE A 216 -5.03 1.54 23.06
CA PHE A 216 -5.86 0.38 23.39
C PHE A 216 -5.63 -0.13 24.81
N PHE A 217 -4.38 -0.22 25.25
CA PHE A 217 -4.07 -0.63 26.62
C PHE A 217 -4.60 0.36 27.66
N TRP A 218 -4.61 1.66 27.37
CA TRP A 218 -5.22 2.67 28.25
C TRP A 218 -6.75 2.57 28.28
N MET A 219 -7.42 2.34 27.15
CA MET A 219 -8.87 2.06 27.12
C MET A 219 -9.21 0.79 27.90
N PHE A 220 -8.39 -0.26 27.76
CA PHE A 220 -8.52 -1.49 28.55
C PHE A 220 -8.30 -1.22 30.04
N GLY A 221 -7.28 -0.43 30.40
CA GLY A 221 -6.98 -0.05 31.78
C GLY A 221 -8.11 0.71 32.45
N GLU A 222 -8.79 1.61 31.73
CA GLU A 222 -9.99 2.28 32.21
C GLU A 222 -11.14 1.30 32.46
N GLY A 223 -11.39 0.36 31.55
CA GLY A 223 -12.41 -0.69 31.71
C GLY A 223 -12.14 -1.61 32.91
N CYS A 224 -10.89 -2.07 33.06
CA CYS A 224 -10.48 -2.85 34.23
C CYS A 224 -10.60 -2.05 35.53
N TYR A 225 -10.23 -0.77 35.51
CA TYR A 225 -10.36 0.10 36.67
C TYR A 225 -11.82 0.21 37.12
N LEU A 226 -12.75 0.43 36.19
CA LEU A 226 -14.18 0.52 36.50
C LEU A 226 -14.72 -0.80 37.08
N HIS A 227 -14.33 -1.93 36.48
CA HIS A 227 -14.72 -3.25 37.00
C HIS A 227 -14.16 -3.53 38.40
N THR A 228 -12.87 -3.29 38.61
CA THR A 228 -12.23 -3.49 39.93
C THR A 228 -12.79 -2.54 40.98
N ALA A 229 -13.13 -1.29 40.63
CA ALA A 229 -13.74 -0.34 41.56
C ALA A 229 -15.12 -0.79 42.05
N ILE A 230 -15.88 -1.52 41.21
CA ILE A 230 -17.19 -2.08 41.56
C ILE A 230 -17.03 -3.34 42.42
N VAL A 231 -16.13 -4.25 42.05
CA VAL A 231 -16.04 -5.59 42.66
C VAL A 231 -15.15 -5.64 43.91
N LEU A 232 -14.10 -4.81 43.97
CA LEU A 232 -13.07 -4.88 45.03
C LEU A 232 -12.88 -3.49 45.67
N THR A 233 -13.69 -3.20 46.69
CA THR A 233 -13.67 -1.96 47.48
C THR A 233 -12.46 -1.82 48.43
N TYR A 234 -11.53 -2.79 48.47
CA TYR A 234 -10.45 -2.83 49.45
C TYR A 234 -9.12 -2.19 49.00
N SER A 235 -8.43 -1.61 49.98
CA SER A 235 -7.46 -0.52 49.84
C SER A 235 -6.01 -0.99 49.67
N THR A 236 -5.36 -0.53 48.59
CA THR A 236 -3.89 -0.36 48.49
C THR A 236 -3.60 0.71 47.42
N ASP A 237 -4.06 1.94 47.67
CA ASP A 237 -4.19 2.99 46.66
C ASP A 237 -2.90 3.48 46.00
N ARG A 238 -1.74 3.31 46.63
CA ARG A 238 -0.44 3.70 46.03
C ARG A 238 0.12 2.64 45.08
N LEU A 239 0.09 1.37 45.45
CA LEU A 239 0.64 0.28 44.63
C LEU A 239 -0.23 0.02 43.40
N ARG A 240 -1.55 0.12 43.55
CA ARG A 240 -2.52 -0.01 42.47
C ARG A 240 -2.33 1.06 41.37
N LYS A 241 -1.97 2.30 41.74
CA LYS A 241 -1.67 3.41 40.80
C LYS A 241 -0.51 3.10 39.87
N TRP A 242 0.64 2.74 40.45
CA TRP A 242 1.85 2.46 39.68
C TRP A 242 1.67 1.24 38.79
N MET A 243 1.00 0.20 39.28
CA MET A 243 0.70 -0.99 38.49
C MET A 243 -0.10 -0.66 37.22
N PHE A 244 -1.18 0.13 37.31
CA PHE A 244 -1.95 0.51 36.12
C PHE A 244 -1.16 1.37 35.12
N ILE A 245 -0.32 2.28 35.61
CA ILE A 245 0.57 3.10 34.76
C ILE A 245 1.59 2.22 34.04
N CYS A 246 2.21 1.27 34.76
CA CYS A 246 3.15 0.31 34.19
C CYS A 246 2.49 -0.61 33.16
N ILE A 247 1.24 -1.02 33.37
CA ILE A 247 0.49 -1.82 32.38
C ILE A 247 0.20 -1.00 31.12
N GLY A 248 -0.27 0.24 31.29
CA GLY A 248 -0.62 1.12 30.18
C GLY A 248 0.56 1.48 29.27
N TRP A 249 1.72 1.83 29.85
CA TRP A 249 2.90 2.26 29.08
C TRP A 249 3.94 1.15 28.85
N GLY A 250 4.04 0.22 29.78
CA GLY A 250 5.10 -0.80 29.81
C GLY A 250 4.80 -2.04 28.97
N VAL A 251 3.54 -2.49 28.88
CA VAL A 251 3.18 -3.67 28.06
C VAL A 251 3.27 -3.40 26.54
N PRO A 252 2.87 -2.24 26.02
CA PRO A 252 3.03 -1.91 24.60
C PRO A 252 4.49 -1.89 24.12
N PHE A 253 5.44 -1.53 25.00
CA PHE A 253 6.84 -1.35 24.63
C PHE A 253 7.52 -2.63 24.09
N PRO A 254 7.57 -3.77 24.81
CA PRO A 254 8.20 -4.98 24.32
C PRO A 254 7.53 -5.54 23.06
N ILE A 255 6.20 -5.38 22.92
CA ILE A 255 5.46 -5.80 21.72
C ILE A 255 5.97 -5.06 20.48
N ILE A 256 6.12 -3.75 20.58
CA ILE A 256 6.58 -2.92 19.46
C ILE A 256 8.07 -3.12 19.19
N VAL A 257 8.89 -3.31 20.23
CA VAL A 257 10.30 -3.63 20.07
C VAL A 257 10.47 -4.96 19.31
N ALA A 258 9.74 -6.01 19.69
CA ALA A 258 9.76 -7.28 18.98
C ALA A 258 9.31 -7.13 17.51
N TRP A 259 8.24 -6.37 17.27
CA TRP A 259 7.78 -6.07 15.91
C TRP A 259 8.81 -5.29 15.10
N ALA A 260 9.44 -4.28 15.68
CA ALA A 260 10.45 -3.45 15.01
C ALA A 260 11.70 -4.25 14.65
N ILE A 261 12.16 -5.14 15.55
CA ILE A 261 13.28 -6.05 15.28
C ILE A 261 12.92 -7.01 14.14
N GLY A 262 11.72 -7.61 14.16
CA GLY A 262 11.26 -8.49 13.08
C GLY A 262 11.17 -7.77 11.74
N LYS A 263 10.70 -6.51 11.73
CA LYS A 263 10.64 -5.66 10.53
C LYS A 263 12.05 -5.37 9.99
N LEU A 264 13.01 -5.06 10.87
CA LEU A 264 14.41 -4.80 10.47
C LEU A 264 15.08 -6.05 9.90
N TYR A 265 14.84 -7.22 10.48
CA TYR A 265 15.42 -8.47 9.99
C TYR A 265 14.91 -8.81 8.58
N TYR A 266 13.60 -8.69 8.35
CA TYR A 266 12.99 -8.93 7.04
C TYR A 266 13.44 -7.94 5.96
N ASP A 267 13.64 -6.67 6.33
CA ASP A 267 14.15 -5.63 5.41
C ASP A 267 15.64 -5.85 5.06
N ASN A 268 16.42 -6.55 5.89
CA ASN A 268 17.83 -6.84 5.63
C ASN A 268 18.05 -8.11 4.78
N GLU A 269 17.06 -9.01 4.74
CA GLU A 269 17.11 -10.24 3.93
C GLU A 269 16.72 -10.01 2.45
N LYS A 270 16.26 -8.81 2.08
CA LYS A 270 15.91 -8.42 0.70
C LYS A 270 16.85 -7.36 0.16
#